data_AF-A0A673YG15-F1
#
_entry.id   AF-A0A673YG15-F1
#
_cell.length_a   1.000
_cell.length_b   1.000
_cell.length_c   1.000
_cell.angle_alpha   90.00
_cell.angle_beta   90.00
_cell.angle_gamma   90.00
#
_symmetry.space_group_name_H-M   'P 1'
#
loop_
_entity.id
_entity.type
_entity.pdbx_description
1 polymer ?
#
loop_
_entity_poly.entity_id
_entity_poly.type
_entity_poly.pdbx_seq_one_letter_code
_entity_poly.pdbx_strand_id
1 'polypeptide(L)' 'MAADRLGGLVLINCGATPGAYQGVVSPVDQSSRTISLRQPFHNGVKCPVPDSIMFHL' A
#
# COMPACT_ATOMS: atom_id res chain seq x y z
N MET A 1 -6.28 4.77 17.80
CA MET A 1 -6.62 5.79 16.78
C MET A 1 -5.87 5.43 15.49
N ALA A 2 -6.36 4.46 14.69
CA ALA A 2 -5.68 3.99 13.46
C ALA A 2 -6.53 3.04 12.58
N ALA A 3 -7.86 3.05 12.69
CA ALA A 3 -8.75 2.18 11.88
C ALA A 3 -9.42 2.91 10.70
N ASP A 4 -9.17 4.21 10.56
CA ASP A 4 -9.97 5.12 9.71
C ASP A 4 -9.52 5.20 8.24
N ARG A 5 -8.38 4.62 7.85
CA ARG A 5 -7.84 4.78 6.49
C ARG A 5 -8.21 3.69 5.51
N LEU A 6 -9.25 2.90 5.80
CA LEU A 6 -9.84 1.99 4.83
C LEU A 6 -10.39 2.79 3.64
N GLY A 7 -9.83 2.60 2.45
CA GLY A 7 -10.22 3.35 1.25
C GLY A 7 -9.48 4.68 1.05
N GLY A 8 -8.55 5.05 1.95
CA GLY A 8 -7.73 6.25 1.77
C GLY A 8 -6.52 6.00 0.86
N LEU A 9 -6.14 7.00 0.05
CA LEU A 9 -4.89 6.97 -0.70
C LEU A 9 -3.71 7.13 0.27
N VAL A 10 -2.76 6.20 0.26
CA VAL A 10 -1.51 6.32 1.04
C VAL A 10 -0.30 6.22 0.13
N LEU A 11 0.77 6.89 0.53
CA LEU A 11 2.12 6.78 -0.03
C LEU A 11 2.97 5.98 0.96
N ILE A 12 3.42 4.80 0.56
CA ILE A 12 4.40 3.97 1.26
C ILE A 12 5.75 4.24 0.60
N ASN A 13 6.68 4.83 1.35
CA ASN A 13 8.04 5.05 0.87
C ASN A 13 8.96 3.97 1.44
N CYS A 14 9.44 3.06 0.59
CA CYS A 14 10.30 1.95 0.99
C CYS A 14 11.80 2.28 0.87
N GLY A 15 12.17 3.54 0.61
CA GLY A 15 13.56 3.98 0.49
C GLY A 15 14.15 3.79 -0.90
N ALA A 16 15.50 3.77 -1.00
CA ALA A 16 16.24 3.85 -2.26
C ALA A 16 15.91 2.73 -3.28
N THR A 17 15.60 1.53 -2.79
CA THR A 17 15.13 0.40 -3.60
C THR A 17 14.24 -0.45 -2.69
N PRO A 18 12.95 -0.67 -3.01
CA PRO A 18 12.31 -0.54 -4.32
C PRO A 18 11.82 0.87 -4.73
N GLY A 19 11.81 1.89 -3.86
CA GLY A 19 11.26 3.22 -4.18
C GLY A 19 9.97 3.49 -3.41
N ALA A 20 9.02 4.19 -4.04
CA ALA A 20 7.75 4.54 -3.41
C ALA A 20 6.54 3.90 -4.10
N TYR A 21 5.58 3.48 -3.29
CA TYR A 21 4.30 2.91 -3.72
C TYR A 21 3.16 3.80 -3.23
N GLN A 22 2.19 4.07 -4.11
CA GLN A 22 0.99 4.80 -3.79
C GLN A 22 -0.21 3.92 -4.08
N GLY A 23 -1.25 3.94 -3.26
CA GLY A 23 -2.44 3.14 -3.55
C GLY A 23 -3.51 3.33 -2.50
N VAL A 24 -4.66 2.71 -2.76
CA VAL A 24 -5.79 2.74 -1.85
C VAL A 24 -5.60 1.68 -0.78
N VAL A 25 -5.62 2.07 0.49
CA VAL A 25 -5.42 1.16 1.62
C VAL A 25 -6.63 0.23 1.77
N SER A 26 -6.35 -1.07 1.76
CA SER A 26 -7.25 -2.15 2.18
C SER A 26 -7.06 -2.46 3.67
N PRO A 27 -7.92 -3.29 4.28
CA PRO A 27 -7.87 -3.57 5.72
C PRO A 27 -6.48 -3.99 6.19
N VAL A 28 -6.00 -3.33 7.24
CA VAL A 28 -4.72 -3.62 7.88
C VAL A 28 -4.94 -4.78 8.83
N ASP A 29 -4.19 -5.86 8.65
CA ASP A 29 -4.12 -6.93 9.63
C ASP A 29 -3.09 -6.55 10.68
N GLN A 30 -3.55 -6.09 11.84
CA GLN A 30 -2.68 -5.66 12.94
C GLN A 30 -1.95 -6.82 13.60
N SER A 31 -2.51 -8.04 13.52
CA SER A 31 -1.90 -9.25 14.07
C SER A 31 -0.61 -9.61 13.33
N SER A 32 -0.64 -9.57 12.00
CA SER A 32 0.49 -9.89 11.12
C SER A 32 1.30 -8.66 10.71
N ARG A 33 0.86 -7.45 11.12
CA ARG A 33 1.40 -6.16 10.69
C ARG A 33 1.50 -6.09 9.17
N THR A 34 0.40 -6.40 8.49
CA THR A 34 0.33 -6.31 7.02
C THR A 34 -0.72 -5.31 6.58
N ILE A 35 -0.42 -4.62 5.49
CA ILE A 35 -1.32 -3.70 4.80
C ILE A 35 -1.39 -4.10 3.34
N SER A 36 -2.57 -4.01 2.74
CA SER A 36 -2.71 -4.22 1.30
C SER A 36 -3.06 -2.91 0.60
N LEU A 37 -2.43 -2.64 -0.54
CA LEU A 37 -2.73 -1.51 -1.41
C LEU A 37 -3.48 -2.00 -2.64
N ARG A 38 -4.68 -1.48 -2.89
CA ARG A 38 -5.43 -1.67 -4.14
C ARG A 38 -5.01 -0.64 -5.18
N GLN A 39 -5.03 -1.06 -6.44
CA GLN A 39 -4.65 -0.24 -7.60
C GLN A 39 -3.33 0.53 -7.39
N PRO A 40 -2.24 -0.17 -7.05
CA PRO A 40 -1.01 0.50 -6.66
C PRO A 40 -0.32 1.16 -7.86
N PHE A 41 0.34 2.26 -7.57
CA PHE A 41 1.23 3.01 -8.44
C PHE A 41 2.65 2.91 -7.85
N HIS A 42 3.60 2.60 -8.71
CA HIS A 42 5.01 2.55 -8.37
C HIS A 42 5.72 3.71 -9.07
N ASN A 43 6.30 4.63 -8.31
CA ASN A 43 6.96 5.84 -8.84
C ASN A 43 6.11 6.61 -9.87
N GLY A 44 4.79 6.69 -9.63
CA GLY A 44 3.83 7.37 -10.53
C GLY A 44 3.34 6.51 -11.71
N VAL A 45 3.86 5.30 -11.90
CA VAL A 45 3.43 4.36 -12.94
C VAL A 45 2.48 3.35 -12.32
N LYS A 46 1.26 3.20 -12.87
CA LYS A 46 0.31 2.18 -12.40
C LYS A 46 0.94 0.80 -12.55
N CYS A 47 0.97 0.01 -11.47
CA CYS A 47 1.46 -1.36 -11.54
C CYS A 47 0.54 -2.17 -12.48
N PRO A 48 1.09 -2.89 -13.48
CA PRO A 48 0.26 -3.57 -14.48
C PRO A 48 -0.62 -4.68 -13.88
N VAL A 49 -0.13 -5.39 -12.87
CA VAL A 49 -0.82 -6.46 -12.10
C VAL A 49 0.07 -6.74 -10.86
N PRO A 50 -0.41 -7.10 -9.65
CA PRO A 50 -1.76 -7.49 -9.21
C PRO A 50 -2.71 -6.34 -8.84
N ASP A 51 -4.02 -6.63 -8.77
CA ASP A 51 -5.07 -5.70 -8.31
C ASP A 51 -4.79 -5.15 -6.89
N SER A 52 -4.06 -5.93 -6.09
CA SER A 52 -3.60 -5.55 -4.75
C SER A 52 -2.17 -6.02 -4.46
N ILE A 53 -1.33 -5.14 -3.89
CA ILE A 53 0.01 -5.48 -3.37
C ILE A 53 -0.03 -5.49 -1.84
N MET A 54 0.52 -6.53 -1.21
CA MET A 54 0.66 -6.61 0.25
C MET A 54 2.04 -6.10 0.69
N PHE A 55 2.06 -5.27 1.73
CA PHE A 55 3.26 -4.77 2.38
C PHE A 55 3.25 -5.22 3.85
N HIS A 56 4.41 -5.60 4.36
CA HIS A 56 4.63 -5.78 5.80
C HIS A 56 5.06 -4.44 6.40
N LEU A 57 4.40 -4.04 7.49
CA LEU A 57 4.67 -2.84 8.30
C LEU A 57 5.67 -3.12 9.41
#